data_AF-A0A0P4WE58-F1
#
_entry.id   AF-A0A0P4WE58-F1
#
_cell.length_a   1.000
_cell.length_b   1.000
_cell.length_c   1.000
_cell.angle_alpha   90.00
_cell.angle_beta   90.00
_cell.angle_gamma   90.00
#
_symmetry.space_group_name_H-M   'P 1'
#
loop_
_entity.id
_entity.type
_entity.pdbx_description
1 polymer ?
#
loop_
_entity_poly.entity_id
_entity_poly.type
_entity_poly.pdbx_seq_one_letter_code
_entity_poly.pdbx_strand_id
1 'polypeptide(L)'
;MTTGSSFSIMVMPVVVTFLLDEYGFKQATLITAALYFNSCVAAMVFHPVEWHAKRPRPCSRRKVEVKTESSTLKRVAVNIKGNLRLLRSGRVIIIGLVLGINVMGLFNFYYLVPFAMKAAGHTADEVGMCLLAAGITVLVTRFCQPLIVMWANLTHQTALMMGSTIIATSTVGVYRCGSCCVTQVQQ
;
A
#
# COMPACT_ATOMS: atom_id res chain seq x y z
N MET A 1 7.46 0.81 -7.33
CA MET A 1 6.03 0.55 -7.06
C MET A 1 5.59 1.05 -5.68
N THR A 2 6.37 0.83 -4.62
CA THR A 2 6.00 1.19 -3.24
C THR A 2 5.87 2.71 -2.96
N THR A 3 6.67 3.56 -3.63
CA THR A 3 6.60 5.02 -3.43
C THR A 3 5.27 5.62 -3.86
N GLY A 4 4.62 5.07 -4.89
CA GLY A 4 3.31 5.54 -5.37
C GLY A 4 2.21 5.34 -4.33
N SER A 5 2.23 4.21 -3.61
CA SER A 5 1.28 3.91 -2.54
C SER A 5 1.43 4.85 -1.34
N SER A 6 2.66 5.27 -1.02
CA SER A 6 2.89 6.25 0.06
C SER A 6 2.38 7.64 -0.32
N PHE A 7 2.60 8.05 -1.56
CA PHE A 7 2.10 9.33 -2.06
C PHE A 7 0.58 9.41 -2.00
N SER A 8 -0.13 8.32 -2.34
CA SER A 8 -1.59 8.29 -2.23
C SER A 8 -2.08 8.41 -0.79
N ILE A 9 -1.43 7.77 0.19
CA ILE A 9 -1.83 7.84 1.61
C ILE A 9 -1.62 9.25 2.17
N MET A 10 -0.66 10.01 1.66
CA MET A 10 -0.40 11.39 2.06
C MET A 10 -1.39 12.37 1.40
N VAL A 11 -1.62 12.23 0.09
CA VAL A 11 -2.40 13.21 -0.68
C VAL A 11 -3.92 13.01 -0.51
N MET A 12 -4.40 11.76 -0.51
CA MET A 12 -5.85 11.51 -0.44
C MET A 12 -6.55 12.12 0.77
N PRO A 13 -6.07 11.95 2.02
CA PRO A 13 -6.82 12.46 3.17
C PRO A 13 -6.93 13.98 3.18
N VAL A 14 -5.92 14.72 2.75
CA VAL A 14 -5.97 16.19 2.67
C VAL A 14 -6.91 16.65 1.59
N VAL A 15 -6.83 16.01 0.42
CA VAL A 15 -7.72 16.29 -0.69
C VAL A 15 -9.16 16.00 -0.28
N VAL A 16 -9.41 14.87 0.38
CA VAL A 16 -10.75 14.51 0.85
C VAL A 16 -11.24 15.45 1.94
N THR A 17 -10.43 15.87 2.91
CA THR A 17 -10.86 16.85 3.92
C THR A 17 -11.22 18.19 3.29
N PHE A 18 -10.44 18.65 2.31
CA PHE A 18 -10.72 19.88 1.57
C PHE A 18 -12.01 19.78 0.75
N LEU A 19 -12.18 18.68 -0.01
CA LEU A 19 -13.39 18.46 -0.81
C LEU A 19 -14.65 18.29 0.05
N LEU A 20 -14.51 17.72 1.25
CA LEU A 20 -15.62 17.58 2.18
C LEU A 20 -16.08 18.94 2.76
N ASP A 21 -15.16 19.89 2.92
CA ASP A 21 -15.44 21.23 3.44
C ASP A 21 -16.16 22.11 2.39
N GLU A 22 -15.70 22.12 1.13
CA GLU A 22 -16.30 22.94 0.07
C GLU A 22 -17.54 22.32 -0.59
N TYR A 23 -17.51 21.02 -0.92
CA TYR A 23 -18.48 20.39 -1.83
C TYR A 23 -19.40 19.37 -1.16
N GLY A 24 -19.15 19.05 0.12
CA GLY A 24 -19.89 18.05 0.89
C GLY A 24 -19.68 16.59 0.41
N PHE A 25 -20.26 15.66 1.16
CA PHE A 25 -19.95 14.22 1.05
C PHE A 25 -20.27 13.60 -0.32
N LYS A 26 -21.41 13.95 -0.93
CA LYS A 26 -21.87 13.34 -2.19
C LYS A 26 -20.94 13.69 -3.36
N GLN A 27 -20.48 14.93 -3.43
CA GLN A 27 -19.64 15.41 -4.53
C GLN A 27 -18.18 14.94 -4.36
N ALA A 28 -17.67 14.98 -3.12
CA ALA A 28 -16.33 14.46 -2.80
C ALA A 28 -16.15 12.98 -3.20
N THR A 29 -17.19 12.17 -2.97
CA THR A 29 -17.19 10.74 -3.34
C THR A 29 -17.17 10.55 -4.86
N LEU A 30 -17.92 11.35 -5.61
CA LEU A 30 -17.95 11.28 -7.09
C LEU A 30 -16.59 11.65 -7.70
N ILE A 31 -15.95 12.70 -7.20
CA ILE A 31 -14.61 13.12 -7.67
C ILE A 31 -13.59 12.03 -7.39
N THR A 32 -13.63 11.46 -6.19
CA THR A 32 -12.73 10.36 -5.79
C THR A 32 -12.94 9.11 -6.65
N ALA A 33 -14.19 8.76 -6.99
CA ALA A 33 -14.50 7.66 -7.89
C ALA A 33 -13.97 7.90 -9.32
N ALA A 34 -14.05 9.13 -9.83
CA ALA A 34 -13.50 9.50 -11.13
C ALA A 34 -11.97 9.31 -11.19
N LEU A 35 -11.26 9.67 -10.12
CA LEU A 35 -9.80 9.44 -10.01
C LEU A 35 -9.45 7.94 -10.06
N TYR A 36 -10.26 7.07 -9.45
CA TYR A 36 -10.06 5.63 -9.55
C TYR A 36 -10.33 5.10 -10.96
N PHE A 37 -11.36 5.61 -11.64
CA PHE A 37 -11.66 5.21 -13.02
C PHE A 37 -10.56 5.64 -14.01
N ASN A 38 -9.92 6.78 -13.75
CA ASN A 38 -8.74 7.21 -14.51
C ASN A 38 -7.60 6.18 -14.47
N SER A 39 -7.45 5.45 -13.36
CA SER A 39 -6.46 4.37 -13.25
C SER A 39 -6.78 3.19 -14.16
N CYS A 40 -8.06 2.89 -14.41
CA CYS A 40 -8.48 1.87 -15.38
C CYS A 40 -8.11 2.28 -16.81
N VAL A 41 -8.27 3.56 -17.15
CA VAL A 41 -7.87 4.10 -18.46
C VAL A 41 -6.35 4.06 -18.62
N ALA A 42 -5.59 4.43 -17.59
CA ALA A 42 -4.14 4.28 -17.59
C ALA A 42 -3.71 2.82 -17.81
N ALA A 43 -4.43 1.86 -17.21
CA ALA A 43 -4.19 0.42 -17.42
C ALA A 43 -4.39 0.01 -18.89
N MET A 44 -5.39 0.58 -19.57
CA MET A 44 -5.66 0.34 -20.99
C MET A 44 -4.63 0.98 -21.92
N VAL A 45 -4.03 2.11 -21.52
CA VAL A 45 -3.00 2.83 -22.29
C VAL A 45 -1.65 2.10 -22.28
N PHE A 46 -1.38 1.24 -21.29
CA PHE A 46 -0.13 0.46 -21.27
C PHE A 46 -0.10 -0.57 -22.41
N HIS A 47 0.79 -0.35 -23.37
CA HIS A 47 1.04 -1.30 -24.45
C HIS A 47 1.63 -2.63 -23.94
N PRO A 48 1.27 -3.76 -24.56
CA PRO A 48 1.84 -5.05 -24.20
C PRO A 48 3.37 -5.04 -24.34
N VAL A 49 4.07 -5.48 -23.30
CA VAL A 49 5.54 -5.47 -23.13
C VAL A 49 6.32 -6.12 -24.29
N GLU A 50 5.64 -6.93 -25.10
CA GLU A 50 6.20 -7.64 -26.24
C GLU A 50 6.77 -6.69 -27.31
N TRP A 51 6.24 -5.46 -27.44
CA TRP A 51 6.67 -4.51 -28.47
C TRP A 51 8.01 -3.82 -28.16
N HIS A 52 8.47 -3.91 -26.90
CA HIS A 52 9.74 -3.35 -26.43
C HIS A 52 10.71 -4.40 -25.89
N ALA A 53 10.34 -5.69 -25.91
CA ALA A 53 11.21 -6.78 -25.49
C ALA A 53 12.36 -6.98 -26.50
N LYS A 54 13.57 -6.53 -26.15
CA LYS A 54 14.78 -6.90 -26.90
C LYS A 54 14.90 -8.42 -26.92
N ARG A 55 15.11 -9.01 -28.10
CA ARG A 55 15.25 -10.46 -28.28
C ARG A 55 16.32 -10.97 -27.31
N PRO A 56 16.03 -11.97 -26.46
CA PRO A 56 17.06 -12.57 -25.62
C PRO A 56 18.15 -13.16 -26.51
N ARG A 57 19.42 -12.98 -26.11
CA ARG A 57 20.58 -13.68 -26.70
C ARG A 57 20.29 -15.19 -26.69
N PRO A 58 20.70 -15.94 -27.72
CA PRO A 58 20.25 -17.32 -27.90
C PRO A 58 20.87 -18.24 -26.83
N CYS A 59 20.10 -18.50 -25.77
CA CYS A 59 20.16 -19.76 -25.03
C CYS A 59 18.88 -20.53 -25.36
N SER A 60 19.04 -21.65 -26.07
CA SER A 60 18.04 -22.65 -26.51
C SER A 60 16.56 -22.20 -26.49
N ARG A 61 16.11 -21.66 -27.62
CA ARG A 61 14.74 -21.17 -27.84
C ARG A 61 13.83 -22.34 -28.24
N ARG A 62 13.01 -22.85 -27.32
CA ARG A 62 11.83 -23.68 -27.68
C ARG A 62 10.93 -22.81 -28.57
N LYS A 63 10.78 -23.15 -29.86
CA LYS A 63 9.83 -22.47 -30.76
C LYS A 63 8.43 -22.71 -30.22
N VAL A 64 7.78 -21.64 -29.81
CA VAL A 64 6.40 -21.67 -29.38
C VAL A 64 5.62 -20.84 -30.40
N GLU A 65 5.02 -21.54 -31.36
CA GLU A 65 4.14 -20.97 -32.38
C GLU A 65 2.89 -20.38 -31.69
N VAL A 66 2.54 -19.15 -32.03
CA VAL A 66 1.41 -18.41 -31.47
C VAL A 66 0.28 -18.45 -32.49
N LYS A 67 -0.77 -19.23 -32.19
CA LYS A 67 -2.04 -19.22 -32.91
C LYS A 67 -3.14 -18.67 -32.00
N THR A 68 -3.86 -17.71 -32.55
CA THR A 68 -4.95 -16.82 -32.10
C THR A 68 -5.85 -17.29 -30.94
N GLU A 69 -6.07 -16.36 -30.01
CA GLU A 69 -7.06 -16.22 -28.91
C GLU A 69 -7.29 -17.34 -27.87
N SER A 70 -7.27 -18.64 -28.21
CA SER A 70 -7.48 -19.69 -27.20
C SER A 70 -6.18 -20.11 -26.48
N SER A 71 -5.02 -19.83 -27.10
CA SER A 71 -3.71 -20.23 -26.59
C SER A 71 -3.14 -19.28 -25.52
N THR A 72 -3.53 -18.00 -25.53
CA THR A 72 -3.08 -17.00 -24.55
C THR A 72 -3.67 -17.29 -23.17
N LEU A 73 -4.98 -17.56 -23.08
CA LEU A 73 -5.62 -17.92 -21.82
C LEU A 73 -5.10 -19.24 -21.25
N LYS A 74 -4.87 -20.25 -22.09
CA LYS A 74 -4.26 -21.52 -21.65
C LYS A 74 -2.84 -21.31 -21.14
N ARG A 75 -2.03 -20.46 -21.79
CA ARG A 75 -0.68 -20.10 -21.31
C ARG A 75 -0.72 -19.29 -20.02
N VAL A 76 -1.62 -18.34 -19.91
CA VAL A 76 -1.84 -17.56 -18.68
C VAL A 76 -2.26 -18.51 -17.56
N ALA A 77 -3.19 -19.44 -17.80
CA ALA A 77 -3.62 -20.43 -16.81
C ALA A 77 -2.49 -21.38 -16.38
N VAL A 78 -1.66 -21.86 -17.32
CA VAL A 78 -0.49 -22.70 -17.00
C VAL A 78 0.57 -21.91 -16.22
N ASN A 79 0.82 -20.66 -16.60
CA ASN A 79 1.74 -19.77 -15.88
C ASN A 79 1.21 -19.45 -14.48
N ILE A 80 -0.08 -19.14 -14.34
CA ILE A 80 -0.73 -18.92 -13.05
C ILE A 80 -0.63 -20.19 -12.20
N LYS A 81 -0.88 -21.38 -12.74
CA LYS A 81 -0.72 -22.65 -12.02
C LYS A 81 0.72 -22.91 -11.58
N GLY A 82 1.71 -22.51 -12.39
CA GLY A 82 3.13 -22.53 -12.02
C GLY A 82 3.46 -21.55 -10.89
N ASN A 83 2.96 -20.31 -10.98
CA ASN A 83 3.15 -19.29 -9.95
C ASN A 83 2.40 -19.61 -8.64
N LEU A 84 1.21 -20.21 -8.71
CA LEU A 84 0.46 -20.72 -7.56
C LEU A 84 1.22 -21.84 -6.85
N ARG A 85 2.07 -22.59 -7.57
CA ARG A 85 2.97 -23.58 -6.96
C ARG A 85 4.04 -22.91 -6.08
N LEU A 86 4.49 -21.70 -6.41
CA LEU A 86 5.41 -20.91 -5.56
C LEU A 86 4.73 -20.46 -4.26
N LEU A 87 3.44 -20.09 -4.33
CA LEU A 87 2.62 -19.72 -3.16
C LEU A 87 2.33 -20.90 -2.22
N ARG A 88 2.48 -22.15 -2.69
CA ARG A 88 2.32 -23.35 -1.86
C ARG A 88 3.48 -23.57 -0.87
N SER A 89 4.59 -22.83 -1.03
CA SER A 89 5.69 -22.84 -0.07
C SER A 89 5.25 -22.19 1.25
N GLY A 90 5.32 -22.93 2.36
CA GLY A 90 4.90 -22.44 3.67
C GLY A 90 5.59 -21.14 4.11
N ARG A 91 6.82 -20.88 3.64
CA ARG A 91 7.54 -19.62 3.92
C ARG A 91 6.86 -18.41 3.27
N VAL A 92 6.35 -18.55 2.03
CA VAL A 92 5.66 -17.47 1.32
C VAL A 92 4.31 -17.18 1.96
N ILE A 93 3.62 -18.21 2.42
CA ILE A 93 2.36 -18.08 3.16
C ILE A 93 2.57 -17.29 4.46
N ILE A 94 3.59 -17.66 5.25
CA ILE A 94 3.90 -16.94 6.50
C ILE A 94 4.25 -15.47 6.23
N ILE A 95 5.11 -15.21 5.23
CA ILE A 95 5.50 -13.83 4.86
C ILE A 95 4.28 -13.02 4.39
N GLY A 96 3.42 -13.61 3.55
CA GLY A 96 2.20 -12.97 3.06
C GLY A 96 1.20 -12.69 4.18
N LEU A 97 1.05 -13.62 5.14
CA LEU A 97 0.17 -13.47 6.29
C LEU A 97 0.67 -12.37 7.24
N VAL A 98 1.97 -12.35 7.56
CA VAL A 98 2.57 -11.28 8.35
C VAL A 98 2.41 -9.93 7.65
N LEU A 99 2.70 -9.84 6.35
CA LEU A 99 2.54 -8.61 5.59
C LEU A 99 1.07 -8.15 5.55
N GLY A 100 0.13 -9.07 5.34
CA GLY A 100 -1.30 -8.78 5.33
C GLY A 100 -1.80 -8.24 6.67
N ILE A 101 -1.43 -8.87 7.79
CA ILE A 101 -1.78 -8.41 9.14
C ILE A 101 -1.21 -7.01 9.40
N ASN A 102 0.05 -6.76 9.02
CA ASN A 102 0.69 -5.45 9.20
C ASN A 102 -0.01 -4.36 8.38
N VAL A 103 -0.35 -4.65 7.12
CA VAL A 103 -1.04 -3.71 6.24
C VAL A 103 -2.45 -3.43 6.74
N MET A 104 -3.20 -4.45 7.13
CA MET A 104 -4.56 -4.30 7.66
C MET A 104 -4.57 -3.51 8.98
N GLY A 105 -3.62 -3.82 9.89
CA GLY A 105 -3.46 -3.09 11.15
C GLY A 105 -3.16 -1.61 10.93
N LEU A 106 -2.31 -1.29 9.96
CA LEU A 106 -2.00 0.09 9.59
C LEU A 106 -3.24 0.82 9.06
N PHE A 107 -3.99 0.22 8.12
CA PHE A 107 -5.21 0.84 7.59
C PHE A 107 -6.26 1.07 8.68
N ASN A 108 -6.49 0.08 9.55
CA ASN A 108 -7.41 0.21 10.68
C ASN A 108 -7.02 1.38 11.59
N PHE A 109 -5.73 1.57 11.86
CA PHE A 109 -5.25 2.70 12.63
C PHE A 109 -5.50 4.03 11.92
N TYR A 110 -5.16 4.15 10.63
CA TYR A 110 -5.40 5.36 9.83
C TYR A 110 -6.89 5.74 9.74
N TYR A 111 -7.81 4.78 9.73
CA TYR A 111 -9.25 5.05 9.75
C TYR A 111 -9.75 5.52 11.13
N LEU A 112 -9.14 5.05 12.23
CA LEU A 112 -9.50 5.45 13.59
C LEU A 112 -9.00 6.85 13.96
N VAL A 113 -7.84 7.28 13.43
CA VAL A 113 -7.25 8.59 13.71
C VAL A 113 -8.23 9.77 13.50
N PRO A 114 -8.88 9.93 12.32
CA PRO A 114 -9.80 11.06 12.12
C PRO A 114 -11.04 10.98 13.02
N PHE A 115 -11.50 9.76 13.37
CA PHE A 115 -12.60 9.57 14.30
C PHE A 115 -12.23 9.99 15.72
N ALA A 116 -11.05 9.59 16.20
CA ALA A 116 -10.54 9.95 17.52
C ALA A 116 -10.29 11.47 17.64
N MET A 117 -9.70 12.09 16.61
CA MET A 117 -9.48 13.54 16.59
C MET A 117 -10.79 14.33 16.58
N LYS A 118 -11.79 13.85 15.83
CA LYS A 118 -13.12 14.47 15.81
C LYS A 118 -13.83 14.31 17.16
N ALA A 119 -13.66 13.19 17.85
CA ALA A 119 -14.19 12.99 19.20
C ALA A 119 -13.53 13.91 20.24
N ALA A 120 -12.27 14.28 20.02
CA ALA A 120 -11.55 15.28 20.83
C ALA A 120 -11.93 16.74 20.49
N GLY A 121 -12.82 16.97 19.52
CA GLY A 121 -13.28 18.31 19.14
C GLY A 121 -12.34 19.09 18.21
N HIS A 122 -11.32 18.44 17.64
CA HIS A 122 -10.39 19.08 16.71
C HIS A 122 -11.07 19.41 15.37
N THR A 123 -10.59 20.49 14.76
CA THR A 123 -11.03 20.96 13.45
C THR A 123 -10.52 20.05 12.32
N ALA A 124 -11.22 20.03 11.17
CA ALA A 124 -10.85 19.17 10.04
C ALA A 124 -9.46 19.49 9.47
N ASP A 125 -9.00 20.74 9.60
CA ASP A 125 -7.68 21.20 9.17
C ASP A 125 -6.55 20.60 10.02
N GLU A 126 -6.71 20.59 11.34
CA GLU A 126 -5.77 19.95 12.27
C GLU A 126 -5.64 18.44 12.01
N VAL A 127 -6.77 17.78 11.71
CA VAL A 127 -6.77 16.36 11.32
C VAL A 127 -6.02 16.13 10.01
N GLY A 128 -6.19 17.03 9.04
CA GLY A 128 -5.47 17.00 7.76
C GLY A 128 -3.95 17.10 7.97
N MET A 129 -3.49 18.02 8.82
CA MET A 129 -2.07 18.18 9.15
C MET A 129 -1.49 16.94 9.86
N CYS A 130 -2.24 16.32 10.78
CA CYS A 130 -1.82 15.09 11.43
C CYS A 130 -1.68 13.92 10.44
N LEU A 131 -2.63 13.77 9.50
CA LEU A 131 -2.56 12.71 8.48
C LEU A 131 -1.43 12.96 7.47
N LEU A 132 -1.13 14.22 7.15
CA LEU A 132 0.06 14.58 6.38
C LEU A 132 1.36 14.17 7.07
N ALA A 133 1.51 14.52 8.35
CA ALA A 133 2.69 14.17 9.14
C ALA A 133 2.89 12.64 9.23
N ALA A 134 1.80 11.89 9.40
CA ALA A 134 1.82 10.43 9.35
C ALA A 134 2.25 9.90 7.97
N GLY A 135 1.72 10.48 6.89
CA GLY A 135 2.09 10.14 5.51
C GLY A 135 3.58 10.39 5.21
N ILE A 136 4.13 11.52 5.67
CA ILE A 136 5.56 11.85 5.54
C ILE A 136 6.41 10.83 6.30
N THR A 137 6.01 10.45 7.51
CA THR A 137 6.72 9.45 8.32
C THR A 137 6.80 8.10 7.61
N VAL A 138 5.71 7.67 6.96
CA VAL A 138 5.68 6.44 6.15
C VAL A 138 6.60 6.56 4.93
N LEU A 139 6.60 7.71 4.26
CA LEU A 139 7.45 7.95 3.10
C LEU A 139 8.94 7.91 3.48
N VAL A 140 9.34 8.63 4.53
CA VAL A 140 10.73 8.65 5.05
C VAL A 140 11.17 7.25 5.46
N THR A 141 10.34 6.53 6.22
CA THR A 141 10.65 5.15 6.63
C THR A 141 10.87 4.25 5.43
N ARG A 142 10.07 4.41 4.36
CA ARG A 142 10.18 3.61 3.13
C ARG A 142 11.40 3.96 2.28
N PHE A 143 11.91 5.18 2.35
CA PHE A 143 13.18 5.58 1.72
C PHE A 143 14.40 5.12 2.52
N CYS A 144 14.34 5.18 3.86
CA CYS A 144 15.45 4.75 4.72
C CYS A 144 15.60 3.23 4.75
N GLN A 145 14.51 2.46 4.66
CA GLN A 145 14.57 1.00 4.74
C GLN A 145 15.49 0.31 3.71
N PRO A 146 15.43 0.62 2.40
CA PRO A 146 16.38 0.04 1.44
C PRO A 146 17.82 0.50 1.71
N LEU A 147 18.04 1.74 2.17
CA LEU A 147 19.37 2.25 2.50
C LEU A 147 19.99 1.49 3.69
N ILE A 148 19.20 1.25 4.75
CA ILE A 148 19.63 0.51 5.95
C ILE A 148 19.95 -0.94 5.59
N VAL A 149 19.11 -1.58 4.78
CA VAL A 149 19.33 -2.97 4.35
C VAL A 149 20.60 -3.09 3.49
N MET A 150 20.86 -2.12 2.62
CA MET A 150 22.09 -2.07 1.81
C MET A 150 23.33 -1.81 2.67
N TRP A 151 23.24 -0.93 3.68
CA TRP A 151 24.36 -0.62 4.57
C TRP A 151 24.71 -1.76 5.53
N ALA A 152 23.71 -2.50 5.99
CA ALA A 152 23.91 -3.49 7.04
C ALA A 152 24.08 -4.94 6.53
N ASN A 153 24.06 -5.18 5.21
CA ASN A 153 24.12 -6.52 4.61
C ASN A 153 23.09 -7.50 5.22
N LEU A 154 21.94 -6.98 5.64
CA LEU A 154 20.91 -7.77 6.32
C LEU A 154 20.14 -8.62 5.31
N THR A 155 19.91 -9.88 5.66
CA THR A 155 19.03 -10.78 4.90
C THR A 155 17.61 -10.20 4.86
N HIS A 156 16.93 -10.25 3.71
CA HIS A 156 15.58 -9.71 3.51
C HIS A 156 14.55 -10.12 4.59
N GLN A 157 14.76 -11.26 5.23
CA GLN A 157 13.89 -11.78 6.30
C GLN A 157 14.02 -11.01 7.62
N THR A 158 15.22 -10.57 8.01
CA THR A 158 15.42 -9.84 9.27
C THR A 158 14.92 -8.40 9.18
N ALA A 159 15.04 -7.77 8.01
CA ALA A 159 14.44 -6.47 7.73
C ALA A 159 12.91 -6.48 7.88
N LEU A 160 12.25 -7.57 7.45
CA LEU A 160 10.80 -7.72 7.57
C LEU A 160 10.37 -7.94 9.02
N MET A 161 11.14 -8.71 9.81
CA MET A 161 10.86 -8.92 11.23
C MET A 161 11.02 -7.63 12.04
N MET A 162 12.08 -6.84 11.80
CA MET A 162 12.27 -5.53 12.46
C MET A 162 11.14 -4.54 12.09
N GLY A 163 10.66 -4.55 10.85
CA GLY A 163 9.54 -3.70 10.44
C GLY A 163 8.25 -4.02 11.22
N SER A 164 7.96 -5.30 11.45
CA SER A 164 6.76 -5.71 12.18
C SER A 164 6.81 -5.41 13.68
N THR A 165 7.99 -5.49 14.31
CA THR A 165 8.14 -5.14 15.73
C THR A 165 8.00 -3.65 15.96
N ILE A 166 8.56 -2.82 15.07
CA ILE A 166 8.39 -1.36 15.13
C ILE A 166 6.91 -0.97 15.01
N ILE A 167 6.17 -1.57 14.07
CA ILE A 167 4.72 -1.29 13.91
C ILE A 167 3.94 -1.72 15.16
N ALA A 168 4.26 -2.89 15.72
CA ALA A 168 3.60 -3.39 16.94
C ALA A 168 3.91 -2.52 18.17
N THR A 169 5.14 -2.05 18.34
CA THR A 169 5.49 -1.14 19.43
C THR A 169 4.80 0.23 19.27
N SER A 170 4.70 0.73 18.05
CA SER A 170 4.02 2.00 17.76
C SER A 170 2.52 1.96 18.06
N THR A 171 1.81 0.89 17.70
CA THR A 171 0.38 0.77 18.02
C THR A 171 0.14 0.67 19.52
N VAL A 172 0.95 -0.10 20.26
CA VAL A 172 0.87 -0.17 21.73
C VAL A 172 1.14 1.19 22.37
N GLY A 173 2.09 1.97 21.83
CA GLY A 173 2.34 3.34 22.27
C GLY A 173 1.13 4.26 22.09
N VAL A 174 0.46 4.18 20.95
CA VAL A 174 -0.74 5.00 20.70
C VAL A 174 -1.93 4.56 21.56
N TYR A 175 -2.14 3.26 21.77
CA TYR A 175 -3.19 2.80 22.69
C TYR A 175 -2.95 3.29 24.12
N ARG A 176 -1.69 3.25 24.58
CA ARG A 176 -1.32 3.76 25.91
C ARG A 176 -1.55 5.28 26.03
N CYS A 177 -1.20 6.04 24.99
CA CYS A 177 -1.38 7.49 24.95
C CYS A 177 -2.86 7.89 24.78
N GLY A 178 -3.63 7.13 24.01
CA GLY A 178 -5.07 7.30 23.83
C GLY A 178 -5.85 7.09 25.11
N SER A 179 -5.44 6.13 25.96
CA SER A 179 -6.01 5.97 27.30
C SER A 179 -5.77 7.20 28.18
N CYS A 180 -4.59 7.84 28.13
CA CYS A 180 -4.33 9.08 28.86
C CYS A 180 -5.14 10.27 28.32
N CYS A 181 -5.33 10.35 27.00
CA CYS A 181 -6.08 11.44 26.38
C CYS A 181 -7.60 11.35 26.67
N VAL A 182 -8.16 10.13 26.73
CA VAL A 182 -9.56 9.91 27.15
C VAL A 182 -9.81 10.32 28.60
N THR A 183 -8.81 10.17 29.48
CA THR A 183 -8.95 10.57 30.89
C THR A 183 -8.99 12.10 31.07
N GLN A 184 -8.40 12.87 30.16
CA GLN A 184 -8.36 14.34 30.23
C GLN A 184 -9.63 15.04 29.72
N VAL A 185 -10.48 14.36 28.94
CA VAL A 185 -11.77 14.92 28.44
C VAL A 185 -12.92 14.74 29.43
N GLN A 186 -12.71 13.99 30.52
CA GLN A 186 -13.69 13.79 31.60
C GLN A 186 -13.41 14.66 32.85
N GLN A 187 -12.50 15.63 32.78
CA GLN A 187 -12.28 16.68 33.80
C GLN A 187 -12.49 18.05 33.18
#